data_AF-U5WU73-F1
#
_entry.id   AF-U5WU73-F1
#
_cell.length_a   1.000
_cell.length_b   1.000
_cell.length_c   1.000
_cell.angle_alpha   90.00
_cell.angle_beta   90.00
_cell.angle_gamma   90.00
#
_symmetry.space_group_name_H-M   'P 1'
#
loop_
_entity.id
_entity.type
_entity.pdbx_description
1 polymer ?
#
loop_
_entity_poly.entity_id
_entity_poly.type
_entity_poly.pdbx_seq_one_letter_code
_entity_poly.pdbx_strand_id
1 'polypeptide(L)'
;MARFAKDFERACPGQSVTYTPNGSGAGISEFTGNQTDFGSSDSPLNKDEYASAERRCGSPAWNLPVVFGPIAIAYRVNGRPSLALDGSTAARIFNGGIVAWNDPAIQALNPGVTLPDEPIRVVFRSDESGTTDNFQRYLDTASHGAWGRGAGRQFYGGVGEGVKGNDGAAAAVGRTEGSITYVEWSFAQAQHLDMAEIITSAGPDPVAISATSVGKTISAAWFIGEGNDLAFDTISFYRPNLPGSYPIVLATYEIVCSKYPDAQVGIAVRAFLQSVIDAGQRGLQDSGYVPVPDELKTRLSTAVRAVS
;
A
#
# COMPACT_ATOMS: atom_id res chain seq x y z
N MET A 1 -11.07 -6.98 -1.77
CA MET A 1 -12.34 -6.97 -2.54
C MET A 1 -13.28 -8.15 -2.30
N ALA A 2 -12.84 -9.42 -2.41
CA ALA A 2 -13.74 -10.59 -2.24
C ALA A 2 -14.55 -10.59 -0.93
N ARG A 3 -13.96 -10.07 0.16
CA ARG A 3 -14.65 -9.84 1.43
C ARG A 3 -15.77 -8.80 1.33
N PHE A 4 -15.47 -7.63 0.74
CA PHE A 4 -16.45 -6.57 0.54
C PHE A 4 -17.63 -7.01 -0.32
N ALA A 5 -17.38 -7.77 -1.40
CA ALA A 5 -18.45 -8.33 -2.23
C ALA A 5 -19.39 -9.23 -1.42
N LYS A 6 -18.84 -10.16 -0.62
CA LYS A 6 -19.63 -11.04 0.26
C LYS A 6 -20.44 -10.27 1.30
N ASP A 7 -19.85 -9.23 1.89
CA ASP A 7 -20.54 -8.40 2.89
C ASP A 7 -21.67 -7.58 2.24
N PHE A 8 -21.46 -7.07 1.02
CA PHE A 8 -22.50 -6.41 0.24
C PHE A 8 -23.65 -7.34 -0.14
N GLU A 9 -23.36 -8.53 -0.67
CA GLU A 9 -24.38 -9.52 -1.04
C GLU A 9 -25.24 -9.97 0.15
N ARG A 10 -24.64 -10.02 1.35
CA ARG A 10 -25.35 -10.28 2.61
C ARG A 10 -26.24 -9.10 3.03
N ALA A 11 -25.75 -7.88 2.89
CA ALA A 11 -26.48 -6.66 3.25
C ALA A 11 -27.60 -6.32 2.24
N CYS A 12 -27.43 -6.71 0.97
CA CYS A 12 -28.34 -6.43 -0.13
C CYS A 12 -28.70 -7.73 -0.89
N PRO A 13 -29.58 -8.58 -0.33
CA PRO A 13 -29.95 -9.84 -0.97
C PRO A 13 -30.49 -9.66 -2.39
N GLY A 14 -30.00 -10.47 -3.33
CA GLY A 14 -30.36 -10.41 -4.75
C GLY A 14 -29.56 -9.41 -5.58
N GLN A 15 -28.64 -8.66 -4.96
CA GLN A 15 -27.60 -7.89 -5.64
C GLN A 15 -26.28 -8.67 -5.60
N SER A 16 -25.42 -8.47 -6.60
CA SER A 16 -24.10 -9.12 -6.69
C SER A 16 -23.05 -8.16 -7.20
N VAL A 17 -21.80 -8.36 -6.79
CA VAL A 17 -20.64 -7.64 -7.33
C VAL A 17 -19.66 -8.64 -7.89
N THR A 18 -19.35 -8.50 -9.18
CA THR A 18 -18.28 -9.28 -9.81
C THR A 18 -16.99 -8.48 -9.75
N TYR A 19 -15.92 -9.11 -9.29
CA TYR A 19 -14.60 -8.50 -9.23
C TYR A 19 -13.54 -9.43 -9.80
N THR A 20 -12.71 -8.89 -10.69
CA THR A 20 -11.58 -9.60 -11.30
C THR A 20 -10.27 -9.04 -10.75
N PRO A 21 -9.45 -9.82 -10.03
CA PRO A 21 -8.16 -9.37 -9.50
C PRO A 21 -7.06 -9.40 -10.57
N ASN A 22 -7.19 -8.58 -11.62
CA ASN A 22 -6.27 -8.51 -12.77
C ASN A 22 -5.22 -7.39 -12.66
N GLY A 23 -5.24 -6.61 -11.57
CA GLY A 23 -4.25 -5.58 -11.24
C GLY A 23 -4.65 -4.16 -11.65
N SER A 24 -4.08 -3.15 -10.98
CA SER A 24 -4.48 -1.74 -11.07
C SER A 24 -4.54 -1.18 -12.50
N GLY A 25 -3.58 -1.53 -13.35
CA GLY A 25 -3.56 -1.05 -14.73
C GLY A 25 -4.72 -1.59 -15.57
N ALA A 26 -5.05 -2.87 -15.40
CA ALA A 26 -6.20 -3.48 -16.05
C ALA A 26 -7.50 -2.89 -15.50
N GLY A 27 -7.62 -2.74 -14.17
CA GLY A 27 -8.79 -2.13 -13.53
C GLY A 27 -9.07 -0.69 -14.02
N ILE A 28 -8.04 0.15 -14.17
CA ILE A 28 -8.17 1.49 -14.76
C ILE A 28 -8.57 1.40 -16.24
N SER A 29 -7.90 0.55 -17.02
CA SER A 29 -8.18 0.39 -18.45
C SER A 29 -9.59 -0.14 -18.73
N GLU A 30 -10.09 -1.07 -17.92
CA GLU A 30 -11.43 -1.65 -18.06
C GLU A 30 -12.50 -0.63 -17.69
N PHE A 31 -12.32 0.11 -16.58
CA PHE A 31 -13.23 1.17 -16.16
C PHE A 31 -13.32 2.28 -17.22
N THR A 32 -12.17 2.84 -17.60
CA THR A 32 -12.09 3.91 -18.63
C THR A 32 -12.56 3.42 -20.01
N GLY A 33 -12.42 2.12 -20.28
CA GLY A 33 -12.92 1.45 -21.48
C GLY A 33 -14.40 1.05 -21.45
N ASN A 34 -15.15 1.43 -20.42
CA ASN A 34 -16.57 1.06 -20.25
C ASN A 34 -16.85 -0.44 -20.16
N GLN A 35 -15.90 -1.22 -19.63
CA GLN A 35 -16.06 -2.67 -19.43
C GLN A 35 -16.55 -3.01 -18.02
N THR A 36 -16.29 -2.12 -17.05
CA THR A 36 -16.70 -2.27 -15.66
C THR A 36 -17.38 -1.00 -15.14
N ASP A 37 -18.21 -1.16 -14.12
CA ASP A 37 -18.93 -0.05 -13.48
C ASP A 37 -18.02 0.81 -12.59
N PHE A 38 -16.95 0.23 -12.05
CA PHE A 38 -15.92 0.92 -11.28
C PHE A 38 -14.55 0.28 -11.58
N GLY A 39 -13.47 1.00 -11.28
CA GLY A 39 -12.11 0.48 -11.29
C GLY A 39 -11.56 0.35 -9.88
N SER A 40 -10.69 -0.62 -9.62
CA SER A 40 -9.96 -0.74 -8.35
C SER A 40 -8.47 -0.62 -8.62
N SER A 41 -7.78 0.25 -7.88
CA SER A 41 -6.37 0.57 -8.13
C SER A 41 -5.63 0.95 -6.87
N ASP A 42 -4.40 0.46 -6.74
CA ASP A 42 -3.46 0.85 -5.69
C ASP A 42 -2.65 2.12 -6.03
N SER A 43 -3.13 2.89 -7.00
CA SER A 43 -2.60 4.19 -7.39
C SER A 43 -3.75 5.07 -7.88
N PRO A 44 -3.73 6.37 -7.57
CA PRO A 44 -4.70 7.28 -8.14
C PRO A 44 -4.52 7.36 -9.66
N LEU A 45 -5.58 7.75 -10.37
CA LEU A 45 -5.51 8.07 -11.79
C LEU A 45 -4.38 9.08 -12.06
N ASN A 46 -3.60 8.86 -13.11
CA ASN A 46 -2.71 9.88 -13.65
C ASN A 46 -3.48 10.85 -14.56
N LYS A 47 -2.81 11.91 -15.04
CA LYS A 47 -3.43 12.97 -15.85
C LYS A 47 -4.19 12.45 -17.09
N ASP A 48 -3.62 11.50 -17.83
CA ASP A 48 -4.22 10.97 -19.05
C ASP A 48 -5.36 9.98 -18.73
N GLU A 49 -5.23 9.27 -17.61
CA GLU A 49 -6.26 8.37 -17.08
C GLU A 49 -7.47 9.15 -16.56
N TYR A 50 -7.28 10.29 -15.89
CA TYR A 50 -8.36 11.22 -15.53
C TYR A 50 -9.13 11.67 -16.77
N ALA A 51 -8.44 12.16 -17.80
CA ALA A 51 -9.10 12.60 -19.03
C ALA A 51 -9.89 11.47 -19.71
N SER A 52 -9.41 10.23 -19.61
CA SER A 52 -10.11 9.05 -20.15
C SER A 52 -11.31 8.66 -19.31
N ALA A 53 -11.18 8.68 -17.98
CA ALA A 53 -12.25 8.43 -17.03
C ALA A 53 -13.38 9.46 -17.15
N GLU A 54 -13.05 10.74 -17.24
CA GLU A 54 -14.04 11.82 -17.40
C GLU A 54 -14.82 11.70 -18.70
N ARG A 55 -14.15 11.34 -19.81
CA ARG A 55 -14.81 11.05 -21.09
C ARG A 55 -15.77 9.87 -20.98
N ARG A 56 -15.33 8.80 -20.30
CA ARG A 56 -16.17 7.63 -20.01
C ARG A 56 -17.39 7.99 -19.18
N CYS A 57 -17.22 8.86 -18.19
CA CYS A 57 -18.26 9.22 -17.25
C CYS A 57 -19.22 10.29 -17.78
N GLY A 58 -18.76 11.19 -18.66
CA GLY A 58 -19.48 12.43 -18.96
C GLY A 58 -19.55 13.40 -17.76
N SER A 59 -18.72 13.16 -16.75
CA SER A 59 -18.66 13.86 -15.46
C SER A 59 -17.26 13.66 -14.85
N PRO A 60 -16.86 14.42 -13.81
CA PRO A 60 -15.65 14.11 -13.05
C PRO A 60 -15.58 12.64 -12.63
N ALA A 61 -14.38 12.07 -12.62
CA ALA A 61 -14.10 10.77 -12.00
C ALA A 61 -13.42 10.99 -10.64
N TRP A 62 -13.71 10.15 -9.66
CA TRP A 62 -13.20 10.27 -8.30
C TRP A 62 -12.45 9.01 -7.88
N ASN A 63 -11.33 9.19 -7.19
CA ASN A 63 -10.58 8.13 -6.52
C ASN A 63 -11.02 8.10 -5.05
N LEU A 64 -11.63 7.00 -4.63
CA LEU A 64 -12.16 6.85 -3.27
C LEU A 64 -11.32 5.82 -2.51
N PRO A 65 -10.45 6.23 -1.56
CA PRO A 65 -9.61 5.30 -0.81
C PRO A 65 -10.45 4.52 0.20
N VAL A 66 -10.60 3.21 0.00
CA VAL A 66 -11.51 2.37 0.80
C VAL A 66 -10.80 1.42 1.77
N VAL A 67 -9.50 1.19 1.58
CA VAL A 67 -8.67 0.35 2.47
C VAL A 67 -7.20 0.69 2.29
N PHE A 68 -6.40 0.47 3.35
CA PHE A 68 -4.98 0.74 3.35
C PHE A 68 -4.18 -0.51 3.69
N GLY A 69 -3.17 -0.82 2.88
CA GLY A 69 -2.26 -1.95 3.05
C GLY A 69 -0.87 -1.46 3.44
N PRO A 70 -0.42 -1.63 4.68
CA PRO A 70 0.97 -1.39 5.03
C PRO A 70 1.88 -2.46 4.40
N ILE A 71 3.06 -2.02 3.94
CA ILE A 71 4.10 -2.89 3.38
C ILE A 71 5.20 -3.03 4.43
N ALA A 72 5.45 -4.25 4.88
CA ALA A 72 6.52 -4.56 5.81
C ALA A 72 7.84 -4.79 5.08
N ILE A 73 8.92 -4.22 5.63
CA ILE A 73 10.28 -4.73 5.38
C ILE A 73 10.47 -5.90 6.33
N ALA A 74 10.32 -7.12 5.81
CA ALA A 74 10.42 -8.35 6.59
C ALA A 74 11.80 -8.98 6.43
N TYR A 75 12.34 -9.56 7.50
CA TYR A 75 13.67 -10.15 7.49
C TYR A 75 13.75 -11.43 8.33
N ARG A 76 14.87 -12.13 8.17
CA ARG A 76 15.29 -13.25 8.99
C ARG A 76 16.79 -13.13 9.25
N VAL A 77 17.17 -12.87 10.49
CA VAL A 77 18.55 -12.62 10.91
C VAL A 77 18.88 -13.45 12.14
N ASN A 78 20.08 -14.03 12.18
CA ASN A 78 20.49 -14.84 13.30
C ASN A 78 20.42 -14.05 14.62
N GLY A 79 19.89 -14.70 15.67
CA GLY A 79 19.64 -14.06 16.96
C GLY A 79 18.35 -13.25 17.03
N ARG A 80 17.60 -13.12 15.92
CA ARG A 80 16.31 -12.39 15.82
C ARG A 80 16.33 -11.02 16.51
N PRO A 81 17.30 -10.14 16.17
CA PRO A 81 17.34 -8.80 16.73
C PRO A 81 16.08 -8.03 16.33
N SER A 82 15.62 -7.12 17.21
CA SER A 82 14.69 -6.08 16.78
C SER A 82 15.48 -5.04 16.00
N LEU A 83 15.10 -4.80 14.74
CA LEU A 83 15.80 -3.88 13.85
C LEU A 83 14.99 -2.64 13.54
N ALA A 84 15.64 -1.49 13.64
CA ALA A 84 15.23 -0.23 13.06
C ALA A 84 15.99 0.02 11.75
N LEU A 85 15.28 0.51 10.73
CA LEU A 85 15.85 0.95 9.47
C LEU A 85 15.29 2.34 9.10
N ASP A 86 16.08 3.14 8.39
CA ASP A 86 15.62 4.35 7.73
C ASP A 86 15.56 4.16 6.21
N GLY A 87 15.00 5.12 5.49
CA GLY A 87 14.86 5.04 4.03
C GLY A 87 16.21 4.91 3.31
N SER A 88 17.26 5.58 3.81
CA SER A 88 18.61 5.55 3.22
C SER A 88 19.31 4.21 3.39
N THR A 89 19.16 3.57 4.55
CA THR A 89 19.76 2.27 4.86
C THR A 89 18.98 1.16 4.19
N ALA A 90 17.64 1.21 4.19
CA ALA A 90 16.82 0.30 3.41
C ALA A 90 17.17 0.38 1.90
N ALA A 91 17.28 1.57 1.33
CA ALA A 91 17.66 1.73 -0.08
C ALA A 91 19.01 1.11 -0.40
N ARG A 92 20.02 1.31 0.47
CA ARG A 92 21.36 0.74 0.30
C ARG A 92 21.37 -0.78 0.46
N ILE A 93 20.52 -1.36 1.30
CA ILE A 93 20.35 -2.81 1.36
C ILE A 93 19.78 -3.34 0.03
N PHE A 94 18.64 -2.77 -0.40
CA PHE A 94 17.92 -3.27 -1.57
C PHE A 94 18.60 -2.96 -2.91
N ASN A 95 19.56 -2.05 -2.96
CA ASN A 95 20.39 -1.79 -4.14
C ASN A 95 21.78 -2.45 -4.10
N GLY A 96 22.09 -3.21 -3.03
CA GLY A 96 23.35 -3.94 -2.86
C GLY A 96 24.52 -3.11 -2.33
N GLY A 97 24.32 -1.86 -1.92
CA GLY A 97 25.33 -1.03 -1.27
C GLY A 97 25.67 -1.45 0.17
N ILE A 98 24.76 -2.13 0.86
CA ILE A 98 24.99 -2.78 2.16
C ILE A 98 24.78 -4.29 1.99
N VAL A 99 25.80 -5.08 2.33
CA VAL A 99 25.87 -6.52 2.00
C VAL A 99 25.96 -7.44 3.21
N ALA A 100 26.08 -6.90 4.43
CA ALA A 100 26.15 -7.67 5.67
C ALA A 100 25.36 -6.96 6.80
N TRP A 101 24.80 -7.74 7.73
CA TRP A 101 23.92 -7.22 8.78
C TRP A 101 24.62 -6.38 9.85
N ASN A 102 25.92 -6.60 10.08
CA ASN A 102 26.74 -5.81 11.00
C ASN A 102 27.26 -4.49 10.37
N ASP A 103 26.78 -4.10 9.19
CA ASP A 103 27.22 -2.87 8.53
C ASP A 103 27.07 -1.66 9.47
N PRO A 104 28.08 -0.75 9.53
CA PRO A 104 28.04 0.41 10.41
C PRO A 104 26.78 1.28 10.27
N ALA A 105 26.19 1.36 9.07
CA ALA A 105 24.94 2.09 8.86
C ALA A 105 23.75 1.43 9.57
N ILE A 106 23.65 0.10 9.55
CA ILE A 106 22.61 -0.64 10.29
C ILE A 106 22.87 -0.52 11.79
N GLN A 107 24.12 -0.71 12.22
CA GLN A 107 24.50 -0.63 13.64
C GLN A 107 24.21 0.75 14.25
N ALA A 108 24.42 1.83 13.50
CA ALA A 108 24.15 3.20 13.96
C ALA A 108 22.67 3.44 14.29
N LEU A 109 21.75 2.78 13.59
CA LEU A 109 20.30 2.87 13.87
C LEU A 109 19.86 1.95 15.02
N ASN A 110 20.72 1.02 15.44
CA ASN A 110 20.41 -0.05 16.39
C ASN A 110 21.41 -0.07 17.57
N PRO A 111 21.54 1.03 18.34
CA PRO A 111 22.51 1.10 19.43
C PRO A 111 22.23 0.02 20.49
N GLY A 112 23.30 -0.70 20.90
CA GLY A 112 23.20 -1.76 21.92
C GLY A 112 22.71 -3.11 21.39
N VAL A 113 22.31 -3.21 20.12
CA VAL A 113 22.01 -4.48 19.46
C VAL A 113 23.29 -5.09 18.91
N THR A 114 23.56 -6.36 19.22
CA THR A 114 24.66 -7.11 18.61
C THR A 114 24.22 -7.68 17.27
N LEU A 115 24.76 -7.15 16.18
CA LEU A 115 24.42 -7.58 14.82
C LEU A 115 25.42 -8.63 14.31
N PRO A 116 24.95 -9.73 13.69
CA PRO A 116 25.84 -10.78 13.19
C PRO A 116 26.60 -10.33 11.94
N ASP A 117 27.82 -10.86 11.75
CA ASP A 117 28.56 -10.80 10.49
C ASP A 117 27.98 -11.78 9.47
N GLU A 118 26.71 -11.56 9.12
CA GLU A 118 25.91 -12.40 8.25
C GLU A 118 25.64 -11.68 6.92
N PRO A 119 25.86 -12.33 5.76
CA PRO A 119 25.54 -11.74 4.47
C PRO A 119 24.04 -11.45 4.32
N ILE A 120 23.71 -10.30 3.74
CA ILE A 120 22.34 -9.93 3.42
C ILE A 120 21.91 -10.57 2.10
N ARG A 121 20.77 -11.26 2.13
CA ARG A 121 20.15 -11.90 0.96
C ARG A 121 18.85 -11.20 0.63
N VAL A 122 18.90 -10.27 -0.33
CA VAL A 122 17.70 -9.59 -0.83
C VAL A 122 16.81 -10.59 -1.56
N VAL A 123 15.54 -10.64 -1.19
CA VAL A 123 14.48 -11.36 -1.90
C VAL A 123 13.48 -10.33 -2.44
N PHE A 124 13.22 -10.37 -3.74
CA PHE A 124 12.33 -9.42 -4.41
C PHE A 124 11.22 -10.12 -5.18
N ARG A 125 10.18 -9.38 -5.55
CA ARG A 125 9.07 -9.87 -6.35
C ARG A 125 9.46 -9.93 -7.83
N SER A 126 9.45 -11.12 -8.43
CA SER A 126 9.78 -11.31 -9.85
C SER A 126 8.63 -10.94 -10.79
N ASP A 127 7.40 -10.89 -10.28
CA ASP A 127 6.19 -10.52 -11.02
C ASP A 127 5.90 -9.01 -10.92
N GLU A 128 5.19 -8.46 -11.91
CA GLU A 128 4.72 -7.08 -11.86
C GLU A 128 3.79 -6.87 -10.66
N SER A 129 4.13 -5.92 -9.79
CA SER A 129 3.48 -5.82 -8.49
C SER A 129 3.34 -4.37 -8.02
N GLY A 130 2.16 -4.03 -7.51
CA GLY A 130 1.88 -2.74 -6.87
C GLY A 130 2.63 -2.56 -5.54
N THR A 131 2.89 -3.66 -4.82
CA THR A 131 3.75 -3.66 -3.62
C THR A 131 5.16 -3.22 -3.99
N THR A 132 5.69 -3.72 -5.10
CA THR A 132 7.03 -3.38 -5.62
C THR A 132 7.12 -1.92 -6.05
N ASP A 133 6.10 -1.40 -6.72
CA ASP A 133 6.04 0.01 -7.11
C ASP A 133 6.01 0.92 -5.87
N ASN A 134 5.08 0.69 -4.94
CA ASN A 134 4.96 1.50 -3.73
C ASN A 134 6.21 1.44 -2.83
N PHE A 135 6.80 0.26 -2.67
CA PHE A 135 8.05 0.12 -1.93
C PHE A 135 9.19 0.92 -2.56
N GLN A 136 9.33 0.87 -3.89
CA GLN A 136 10.37 1.64 -4.58
C GLN A 136 10.10 3.14 -4.58
N ARG A 137 8.83 3.59 -4.65
CA ARG A 137 8.49 5.01 -4.45
C ARG A 137 8.86 5.49 -3.06
N TYR A 138 8.63 4.67 -2.03
CA TYR A 138 9.13 4.94 -0.68
C TYR A 138 10.66 5.05 -0.69
N LEU A 139 11.40 4.10 -1.26
CA LEU A 139 12.86 4.16 -1.31
C LEU A 139 13.35 5.41 -2.06
N ASP A 140 12.81 5.69 -3.25
CA ASP A 140 13.20 6.85 -4.06
C ASP A 140 12.95 8.17 -3.32
N THR A 141 11.83 8.26 -2.61
CA THR A 141 11.45 9.45 -1.85
C THR A 141 12.23 9.55 -0.53
N ALA A 142 12.24 8.53 0.31
CA ALA A 142 12.76 8.61 1.69
C ALA A 142 14.28 8.47 1.80
N SER A 143 14.98 8.00 0.76
CA SER A 143 16.42 7.66 0.85
C SER A 143 17.38 8.82 0.60
N HIS A 144 16.89 10.04 0.41
CA HIS A 144 17.72 11.21 0.07
C HIS A 144 18.68 10.96 -1.11
N GLY A 145 18.24 10.19 -2.10
CA GLY A 145 19.01 9.86 -3.31
C GLY A 145 19.83 8.58 -3.21
N ALA A 146 19.86 7.87 -2.08
CA ALA A 146 20.58 6.61 -1.97
C ALA A 146 19.96 5.48 -2.82
N TRP A 147 18.65 5.55 -3.12
CA TRP A 147 18.00 4.66 -4.08
C TRP A 147 18.36 5.04 -5.51
N GLY A 148 17.85 6.19 -6.00
CA GLY A 148 18.24 6.79 -7.27
C GLY A 148 17.88 5.98 -8.53
N ARG A 149 16.94 5.01 -8.42
CA ARG A 149 16.53 4.13 -9.52
C ARG A 149 15.11 4.38 -10.01
N GLY A 150 14.39 5.31 -9.40
CA GLY A 150 12.96 5.51 -9.65
C GLY A 150 12.12 4.33 -9.14
N ALA A 151 10.88 4.24 -9.62
CA ALA A 151 9.93 3.22 -9.20
C ALA A 151 9.16 2.64 -10.39
N GLY A 152 8.61 1.45 -10.20
CA GLY A 152 7.77 0.77 -11.17
C GLY A 152 7.32 -0.60 -10.66
N ARG A 153 6.53 -1.29 -11.46
CA ARG A 153 5.96 -2.60 -11.08
C ARG A 153 7.00 -3.73 -11.08
N GLN A 154 8.13 -3.53 -11.74
CA GLN A 154 9.30 -4.41 -11.66
C GLN A 154 10.31 -3.87 -10.65
N PHE A 155 11.08 -4.76 -10.03
CA PHE A 155 12.10 -4.37 -9.06
C PHE A 155 13.39 -3.91 -9.76
N TYR A 156 13.89 -2.73 -9.38
CA TYR A 156 15.06 -2.10 -10.00
C TYR A 156 16.34 -2.20 -9.19
N GLY A 157 16.32 -2.79 -7.99
CA GLY A 157 17.48 -2.84 -7.09
C GLY A 157 18.71 -3.53 -7.67
N GLY A 158 18.52 -4.43 -8.63
CA GLY A 158 19.61 -5.07 -9.39
C GLY A 158 20.37 -6.16 -8.63
N VAL A 159 19.95 -6.49 -7.41
CA VAL A 159 20.51 -7.55 -6.57
C VAL A 159 19.41 -8.42 -5.98
N GLY A 160 19.79 -9.63 -5.56
CA GLY A 160 18.90 -10.55 -4.86
C GLY A 160 18.26 -11.62 -5.74
N GLU A 161 17.36 -12.38 -5.13
CA GLU A 161 16.63 -13.46 -5.77
C GLU A 161 15.17 -13.06 -6.02
N GLY A 162 14.71 -13.25 -7.25
CA GLY A 162 13.34 -12.96 -7.66
C GLY A 162 12.42 -14.14 -7.40
N VAL A 163 11.34 -13.92 -6.67
CA VAL A 163 10.30 -14.92 -6.39
C VAL A 163 8.91 -14.36 -6.67
N LYS A 164 7.97 -15.26 -6.99
CA LYS A 164 6.62 -14.86 -7.39
C LYS A 164 5.72 -14.59 -6.18
N GLY A 165 5.02 -13.46 -6.17
CA GLY A 165 3.96 -13.16 -5.21
C GLY A 165 4.43 -12.79 -3.80
N ASN A 166 3.56 -12.13 -3.02
CA ASN A 166 3.84 -11.84 -1.60
C ASN A 166 4.09 -13.13 -0.80
N ASP A 167 3.33 -14.19 -1.08
CA ASP A 167 3.47 -15.50 -0.44
C ASP A 167 4.86 -16.11 -0.67
N GLY A 168 5.32 -16.12 -1.93
CA GLY A 168 6.64 -16.63 -2.29
C GLY A 168 7.77 -15.84 -1.64
N ALA A 169 7.67 -14.50 -1.63
CA ALA A 169 8.64 -13.62 -0.98
C ALA A 169 8.70 -13.85 0.54
N ALA A 170 7.55 -13.89 1.21
CA ALA A 170 7.47 -14.13 2.64
C ALA A 170 7.97 -15.55 3.02
N ALA A 171 7.60 -16.58 2.25
CA ALA A 171 8.06 -17.95 2.48
C ALA A 171 9.56 -18.14 2.19
N ALA A 172 10.11 -17.44 1.20
CA ALA A 172 11.55 -17.45 0.92
C ALA A 172 12.33 -16.83 2.09
N VAL A 173 11.89 -15.68 2.60
CA VAL A 173 12.52 -15.06 3.78
C VAL A 173 12.38 -15.93 5.03
N GLY A 174 11.20 -16.51 5.25
CA GLY A 174 10.96 -17.38 6.39
C GLY A 174 11.87 -18.60 6.47
N ARG A 175 12.46 -19.04 5.34
CA ARG A 175 13.35 -20.23 5.28
C ARG A 175 14.83 -19.90 5.06
N THR A 176 15.17 -18.64 4.82
CA THR A 176 16.53 -18.26 4.41
C THR A 176 17.13 -17.32 5.45
N GLU A 177 18.16 -17.79 6.15
CA GLU A 177 18.87 -16.95 7.11
C GLU A 177 19.64 -15.83 6.40
N GLY A 178 19.68 -14.66 7.04
CA GLY A 178 20.28 -13.44 6.49
C GLY A 178 19.42 -12.72 5.44
N SER A 179 18.18 -13.14 5.22
CA SER A 179 17.34 -12.61 4.14
C SER A 179 16.47 -11.43 4.54
N ILE A 180 16.11 -10.62 3.53
CA ILE A 180 15.26 -9.43 3.67
C ILE A 180 14.37 -9.28 2.44
N THR A 181 13.12 -8.86 2.64
CA THR A 181 12.15 -8.61 1.56
C THR A 181 11.20 -7.46 1.92
N TYR A 182 10.33 -7.10 0.97
CA TYR A 182 9.19 -6.22 1.15
C TYR A 182 7.91 -6.97 0.78
N VAL A 183 6.95 -7.04 1.69
CA VAL A 183 5.67 -7.74 1.47
C VAL A 183 4.53 -6.99 2.15
N GLU A 184 3.30 -7.19 1.69
CA GLU A 184 2.12 -6.77 2.45
C GLU A 184 2.15 -7.34 3.88
N TRP A 185 1.75 -6.53 4.85
CA TRP A 185 1.83 -6.85 6.28
C TRP A 185 1.16 -8.18 6.65
N SER A 186 0.03 -8.50 6.03
CA SER A 186 -0.70 -9.74 6.23
C SER A 186 0.13 -11.00 5.95
N PHE A 187 0.99 -10.96 4.92
CA PHE A 187 1.85 -12.09 4.55
C PHE A 187 3.03 -12.24 5.51
N ALA A 188 3.61 -11.12 5.97
CA ALA A 188 4.63 -11.15 7.01
C ALA A 188 4.07 -11.72 8.33
N GLN A 189 2.85 -11.32 8.71
CA GLN A 189 2.15 -11.86 9.88
C GLN A 189 1.86 -13.36 9.74
N ALA A 190 1.32 -13.80 8.59
CA ALA A 190 1.00 -15.20 8.34
C ALA A 190 2.24 -16.12 8.39
N GLN A 191 3.41 -15.60 7.99
CA GLN A 191 4.68 -16.33 8.04
C GLN A 191 5.46 -16.11 9.35
N HIS A 192 4.93 -15.33 10.31
CA HIS A 192 5.56 -14.99 11.59
C HIS A 192 6.97 -14.40 11.44
N LEU A 193 7.16 -13.56 10.42
CA LEU A 193 8.45 -12.93 10.12
C LEU A 193 8.76 -11.78 11.07
N ASP A 194 10.05 -11.54 11.30
CA ASP A 194 10.50 -10.29 11.90
C ASP A 194 10.29 -9.15 10.91
N MET A 195 9.91 -7.98 11.41
CA MET A 195 9.63 -6.80 10.61
C MET A 195 10.43 -5.63 11.15
N ALA A 196 11.01 -4.84 10.27
CA ALA A 196 11.79 -3.68 10.68
C ALA A 196 10.84 -2.56 11.12
N GLU A 197 11.18 -1.92 12.23
CA GLU A 197 10.61 -0.62 12.58
C GLU A 197 11.27 0.45 11.72
N ILE A 198 10.49 1.45 11.30
CA ILE A 198 10.96 2.44 10.32
C ILE A 198 11.17 3.78 10.99
N ILE A 199 12.40 4.29 10.96
CA ILE A 199 12.72 5.67 11.31
C ILE A 199 12.29 6.56 10.15
N THR A 200 11.57 7.64 10.44
CA THR A 200 10.92 8.47 9.42
C THR A 200 11.41 9.91 9.45
N SER A 201 11.02 10.71 8.45
CA SER A 201 11.24 12.17 8.47
C SER A 201 10.54 12.90 9.62
N ALA A 202 9.61 12.24 10.32
CA ALA A 202 8.86 12.85 11.43
C ALA A 202 9.60 12.80 12.77
N GLY A 203 10.72 12.07 12.88
CA GLY A 203 11.48 11.99 14.12
C GLY A 203 12.43 10.79 14.19
N PRO A 204 13.27 10.72 15.24
CA PRO A 204 14.30 9.69 15.38
C PRO A 204 13.76 8.34 15.85
N ASP A 205 12.53 8.30 16.39
CA ASP A 205 11.97 7.08 16.96
C ASP A 205 11.55 6.10 15.85
N PRO A 206 11.97 4.82 15.92
CA PRO A 206 11.51 3.79 15.01
C PRO A 206 10.00 3.55 15.16
N VAL A 207 9.31 3.33 14.04
CA VAL A 207 7.86 3.14 14.01
C VAL A 207 7.52 1.75 13.49
N ALA A 208 6.89 0.92 14.33
CA ALA A 208 6.33 -0.36 13.94
C ALA A 208 5.02 -0.21 13.13
N ILE A 209 4.67 -1.24 12.36
CA ILE A 209 3.35 -1.33 11.72
C ILE A 209 2.27 -1.58 12.78
N SER A 210 1.26 -0.72 12.79
CA SER A 210 0.03 -0.90 13.57
C SER A 210 -1.10 -0.11 12.91
N ALA A 211 -2.34 -0.42 13.27
CA ALA A 211 -3.47 0.41 12.84
C ALA A 211 -3.33 1.88 13.28
N THR A 212 -2.74 2.11 14.46
CA THR A 212 -2.50 3.46 14.98
C THR A 212 -1.43 4.21 14.19
N SER A 213 -0.27 3.59 13.92
CA SER A 213 0.82 4.25 13.19
C SER A 213 0.47 4.50 11.73
N VAL A 214 -0.26 3.59 11.09
CA VAL A 214 -0.78 3.78 9.73
C VAL A 214 -1.91 4.81 9.71
N GLY A 215 -2.80 4.78 10.72
CA GLY A 215 -3.86 5.79 10.87
C GLY A 215 -3.30 7.21 10.97
N LYS A 216 -2.23 7.41 11.75
CA LYS A 216 -1.50 8.68 11.81
C LYS A 216 -0.98 9.15 10.44
N THR A 217 -0.39 8.24 9.66
CA THR A 217 0.06 8.55 8.29
C THR A 217 -1.08 9.04 7.43
N ILE A 218 -2.22 8.34 7.44
CA ILE A 218 -3.39 8.66 6.62
C ILE A 218 -4.01 9.99 7.06
N SER A 219 -4.14 10.24 8.37
CA SER A 219 -4.78 11.46 8.89
C SER A 219 -3.92 12.72 8.69
N ALA A 220 -2.59 12.57 8.57
CA ALA A 220 -1.68 13.67 8.26
C ALA A 220 -1.44 13.88 6.76
N ALA A 221 -1.98 13.00 5.91
CA ALA A 221 -1.70 12.99 4.49
C ALA A 221 -2.36 14.13 3.73
N TRP A 222 -1.69 14.55 2.67
CA TRP A 222 -2.22 15.56 1.76
C TRP A 222 -3.03 14.92 0.64
N PHE A 223 -4.01 15.67 0.15
CA PHE A 223 -4.81 15.27 -1.00
C PHE A 223 -4.31 16.01 -2.25
N ILE A 224 -4.25 15.29 -3.37
CA ILE A 224 -4.05 15.89 -4.69
C ILE A 224 -5.40 16.15 -5.39
N GLY A 225 -6.43 15.40 -5.01
CA GLY A 225 -7.79 15.59 -5.51
C GLY A 225 -8.51 16.72 -4.78
N GLU A 226 -9.48 17.33 -5.46
CA GLU A 226 -10.34 18.37 -4.91
C GLU A 226 -11.76 17.85 -4.67
N GLY A 227 -12.45 18.45 -3.68
CA GLY A 227 -13.83 18.11 -3.37
C GLY A 227 -14.01 16.65 -2.94
N ASN A 228 -14.69 15.87 -3.78
CA ASN A 228 -15.01 14.45 -3.53
C ASN A 228 -13.99 13.48 -4.13
N ASP A 229 -13.01 13.98 -4.88
CA ASP A 229 -11.88 13.16 -5.30
C ASP A 229 -10.85 13.11 -4.16
N LEU A 230 -10.71 11.94 -3.55
CA LEU A 230 -9.93 11.76 -2.33
C LEU A 230 -8.58 11.07 -2.62
N ALA A 231 -8.04 11.30 -3.82
CA ALA A 231 -6.68 10.91 -4.18
C ALA A 231 -5.65 11.56 -3.22
N PHE A 232 -4.74 10.74 -2.68
CA PHE A 232 -3.68 11.20 -1.79
C PHE A 232 -2.44 11.61 -2.58
N ASP A 233 -1.70 12.58 -2.04
CA ASP A 233 -0.28 12.72 -2.34
C ASP A 233 0.49 11.64 -1.58
N THR A 234 0.87 10.58 -2.28
CA THR A 234 1.63 9.47 -1.67
C THR A 234 3.00 9.90 -1.14
N ILE A 235 3.55 11.04 -1.58
CA ILE A 235 4.79 11.59 -1.00
C ILE A 235 4.61 11.88 0.50
N SER A 236 3.42 12.36 0.89
CA SER A 236 3.10 12.63 2.30
C SER A 236 3.07 11.36 3.17
N PHE A 237 2.86 10.18 2.56
CA PHE A 237 3.04 8.91 3.25
C PHE A 237 4.53 8.58 3.44
N TYR A 238 5.32 8.69 2.36
CA TYR A 238 6.72 8.26 2.36
C TYR A 238 7.64 9.19 3.17
N ARG A 239 7.27 10.46 3.31
CA ARG A 239 7.94 11.46 4.17
C ARG A 239 6.92 12.09 5.12
N PRO A 240 6.43 11.33 6.13
CA PRO A 240 5.45 11.86 7.04
C PRO A 240 6.08 12.95 7.91
N ASN A 241 5.26 13.89 8.38
CA ASN A 241 5.65 14.97 9.28
C ASN A 241 5.09 14.81 10.72
N LEU A 242 4.22 13.81 10.94
CA LEU A 242 3.61 13.51 12.22
C LEU A 242 4.36 12.36 12.93
N PRO A 243 4.91 12.54 14.13
CA PRO A 243 5.63 11.48 14.85
C PRO A 243 4.80 10.21 15.09
N GLY A 244 5.45 9.07 14.88
CA GLY A 244 4.81 7.75 15.00
C GLY A 244 3.98 7.33 13.78
N SER A 245 4.13 8.00 12.64
CA SER A 245 3.51 7.62 11.36
C SER A 245 4.32 6.54 10.65
N TYR A 246 3.68 5.46 10.21
CA TYR A 246 4.36 4.42 9.42
C TYR A 246 4.39 4.81 7.93
N PRO A 247 5.55 4.84 7.24
CA PRO A 247 5.64 5.54 5.96
C PRO A 247 5.32 4.68 4.74
N ILE A 248 5.37 3.35 4.84
CA ILE A 248 5.22 2.45 3.71
C ILE A 248 3.79 1.94 3.66
N VAL A 249 2.89 2.80 3.17
CA VAL A 249 1.45 2.53 3.12
C VAL A 249 0.97 2.63 1.68
N LEU A 250 0.18 1.64 1.27
CA LEU A 250 -0.53 1.61 0.02
C LEU A 250 -2.00 1.92 0.28
N ALA A 251 -2.61 2.78 -0.54
CA ALA A 251 -4.03 3.06 -0.52
C ALA A 251 -4.69 2.40 -1.74
N THR A 252 -5.75 1.62 -1.50
CA THR A 252 -6.56 1.06 -2.59
C THR A 252 -7.76 1.97 -2.81
N TYR A 253 -7.86 2.48 -4.04
CA TYR A 253 -8.91 3.35 -4.52
C TYR A 253 -9.95 2.57 -5.30
N GLU A 254 -11.23 2.85 -5.02
CA GLU A 254 -12.30 2.59 -5.97
C GLU A 254 -12.51 3.85 -6.82
N ILE A 255 -12.32 3.69 -8.12
CA ILE A 255 -12.41 4.74 -9.12
C ILE A 255 -13.82 4.70 -9.71
N VAL A 256 -14.53 5.82 -9.59
CA VAL A 256 -15.94 5.92 -9.96
C VAL A 256 -16.26 7.19 -10.73
N CYS A 257 -17.36 7.17 -11.48
CA CYS A 257 -17.96 8.40 -11.99
C CYS A 257 -18.64 9.15 -10.84
N SER A 258 -18.48 10.48 -10.81
CA SER A 258 -19.27 11.35 -9.92
C SER A 258 -20.76 11.28 -10.26
N LYS A 259 -21.07 11.22 -11.56
CA LYS A 259 -22.40 10.98 -12.10
C LYS A 259 -22.32 9.97 -13.23
N TYR A 260 -23.03 8.86 -13.10
CA TYR A 260 -23.12 7.83 -14.12
C TYR A 260 -24.11 8.22 -15.21
N PRO A 261 -23.82 7.89 -16.49
CA PRO A 261 -24.78 8.07 -17.58
C PRO A 261 -26.08 7.27 -17.37
N ASP A 262 -25.97 6.07 -16.80
CA ASP A 262 -27.10 5.27 -16.33
C ASP A 262 -27.25 5.44 -14.81
N ALA A 263 -28.38 6.04 -14.40
CA ALA A 263 -28.68 6.29 -13.00
C ALA A 263 -28.83 5.00 -12.17
N GLN A 264 -29.24 3.87 -12.77
CA GLN A 264 -29.32 2.60 -12.03
C GLN A 264 -27.93 2.08 -11.68
N VAL A 265 -26.94 2.26 -12.57
CA VAL A 265 -25.54 1.93 -12.29
C VAL A 265 -25.01 2.82 -11.16
N GLY A 266 -25.27 4.13 -11.22
CA GLY A 266 -24.87 5.06 -10.16
C GLY A 266 -25.46 4.69 -8.79
N ILE A 267 -26.73 4.28 -8.73
CA ILE A 267 -27.38 3.77 -7.52
C ILE A 267 -26.71 2.49 -7.02
N ALA A 268 -26.43 1.53 -7.90
CA ALA A 268 -25.82 0.25 -7.53
C ALA A 268 -24.37 0.42 -7.02
N VAL A 269 -23.55 1.22 -7.71
CA VAL A 269 -22.18 1.53 -7.30
C VAL A 269 -22.17 2.24 -5.95
N ARG A 270 -23.04 3.24 -5.75
CA ARG A 270 -23.16 3.91 -4.45
C ARG A 270 -23.56 2.95 -3.33
N ALA A 271 -24.52 2.05 -3.58
CA ALA A 271 -24.95 1.07 -2.58
C ALA A 271 -23.82 0.12 -2.19
N PHE A 272 -23.04 -0.35 -3.18
CA PHE A 272 -21.85 -1.16 -2.92
C PHE A 272 -20.82 -0.41 -2.08
N LEU A 273 -20.43 0.81 -2.49
CA LEU A 273 -19.46 1.62 -1.77
C LEU A 273 -19.91 1.95 -0.34
N GLN A 274 -21.21 2.19 -0.12
CA GLN A 274 -21.75 2.40 1.23
C GLN A 274 -21.50 1.17 2.12
N SER A 275 -21.73 -0.04 1.59
CA SER A 275 -21.42 -1.29 2.32
C SER A 275 -19.93 -1.44 2.61
N VAL A 276 -19.06 -1.06 1.66
CA VAL A 276 -17.60 -1.09 1.81
C VAL A 276 -17.13 -0.19 2.96
N ILE A 277 -17.62 1.04 3.04
CA ILE A 277 -17.16 2.03 4.03
C ILE A 277 -17.84 1.92 5.40
N ASP A 278 -18.93 1.14 5.48
CA ASP A 278 -19.64 0.84 6.72
C ASP A 278 -19.28 -0.54 7.27
N ALA A 279 -20.10 -1.56 6.95
CA ALA A 279 -19.97 -2.91 7.49
C ALA A 279 -18.66 -3.58 7.05
N GLY A 280 -18.21 -3.27 5.83
CA GLY A 280 -16.99 -3.79 5.25
C GLY A 280 -15.73 -3.40 6.02
N GLN A 281 -15.73 -2.29 6.75
CA GLN A 281 -14.52 -1.85 7.48
C GLN A 281 -14.22 -2.68 8.74
N ARG A 282 -15.20 -3.44 9.27
CA ARG A 282 -14.99 -4.26 10.47
C ARG A 282 -14.06 -5.43 10.17
N GLY A 283 -13.14 -5.79 11.07
CA GLY A 283 -12.32 -7.00 10.95
C GLY A 283 -11.26 -6.98 9.83
N LEU A 284 -10.99 -5.82 9.21
CA LEU A 284 -9.94 -5.69 8.20
C LEU A 284 -8.53 -5.93 8.78
N GLN A 285 -8.33 -5.57 10.04
CA GLN A 285 -7.07 -5.75 10.76
C GLN A 285 -6.67 -7.22 10.89
N ASP A 286 -7.65 -8.12 11.05
CA ASP A 286 -7.42 -9.57 11.11
C ASP A 286 -6.86 -10.12 9.78
N SER A 287 -7.02 -9.35 8.70
CA SER A 287 -6.49 -9.65 7.36
C SER A 287 -5.28 -8.78 7.00
N GLY A 288 -4.68 -8.08 7.97
CA GLY A 288 -3.52 -7.20 7.80
C GLY A 288 -3.78 -5.91 7.02
N TYR A 289 -5.04 -5.48 6.94
CA TYR A 289 -5.42 -4.20 6.36
C TYR A 289 -5.83 -3.20 7.44
N VAL A 290 -5.61 -1.92 7.16
CA VAL A 290 -5.99 -0.83 8.05
C VAL A 290 -7.30 -0.22 7.54
N PRO A 291 -8.36 -0.17 8.39
CA PRO A 291 -9.61 0.45 8.01
C PRO A 291 -9.44 1.96 7.79
N VAL A 292 -10.39 2.56 7.09
CA VAL A 292 -10.47 4.01 6.90
C VAL A 292 -10.51 4.70 8.28
N PRO A 293 -9.55 5.60 8.60
CA PRO A 293 -9.55 6.33 9.87
C PRO A 293 -10.79 7.21 10.01
N ASP A 294 -11.20 7.46 11.26
CA ASP A 294 -12.40 8.24 11.56
C ASP A 294 -12.33 9.67 10.97
N GLU A 295 -11.14 10.27 10.93
CA GLU A 295 -10.93 11.60 10.35
C GLU A 295 -11.23 11.62 8.83
N LEU A 296 -10.96 10.52 8.13
CA LEU A 296 -11.23 10.39 6.69
C LEU A 296 -12.66 9.93 6.41
N LYS A 297 -13.24 9.15 7.33
CA LYS A 297 -14.54 8.50 7.16
C LYS A 297 -15.65 9.48 6.79
N THR A 298 -15.67 10.66 7.40
CA THR A 298 -16.68 11.69 7.11
C THR A 298 -16.58 12.23 5.68
N ARG A 299 -15.36 12.53 5.20
CA ARG A 299 -15.11 12.96 3.82
C ARG A 299 -15.49 11.86 2.83
N LEU A 300 -15.01 10.64 3.07
CA LEU A 300 -15.30 9.49 2.22
C LEU A 300 -16.81 9.19 2.14
N SER A 301 -17.52 9.23 3.28
CA SER A 301 -18.97 9.04 3.33
C SER A 301 -19.74 10.14 2.60
N THR A 302 -19.19 11.34 2.54
CA THR A 302 -19.77 12.46 1.77
C THR A 302 -19.57 12.24 0.27
N ALA A 303 -18.36 11.86 -0.15
CA ALA A 303 -18.05 11.54 -1.54
C ALA A 303 -18.89 10.36 -2.05
N VAL A 304 -18.97 9.26 -1.28
CA VAL A 304 -19.78 8.08 -1.65
C VAL A 304 -21.26 8.44 -1.81
N ARG A 305 -21.84 9.23 -0.89
CA ARG A 305 -23.24 9.66 -1.01
C ARG A 305 -23.50 10.58 -2.21
N ALA A 306 -22.48 11.27 -2.70
CA ALA A 306 -22.58 12.18 -3.84
C ALA A 306 -22.51 11.46 -5.20
N VAL A 307 -22.06 10.21 -5.25
CA VAL A 307 -22.11 9.38 -6.48
C VAL A 307 -23.56 9.24 -6.91
N SER A 308 -23.89 9.53 -8.17
CA SER A 308 -25.28 9.51 -8.67
C SER A 308 -25.44 8.87 -10.04
#